data_AF-A0A0U5IJ63-F1
#
_entry.id   AF-A0A0U5IJ63-F1
#
_cell.length_a   1.000
_cell.length_b   1.000
_cell.length_c   1.000
_cell.angle_alpha   90.00
_cell.angle_beta   90.00
_cell.angle_gamma   90.00
#
_symmetry.space_group_name_H-M   'P 1'
#
loop_
_entity.id
_entity.type
_entity.pdbx_description
1 polymer ?
#
loop_
_entity_poly.entity_id
_entity_poly.type
_entity_poly.pdbx_seq_one_letter_code
_entity_poly.pdbx_strand_id
1 'polypeptide(L)'
;MTLSRSLSTSLVNIGLTFLVLTGAVYSASVRADIDAFQPDPRFRYETGRWTEVDIALALHDGNPALLSIYSKGENGLRLLQNAFTDAQGRFVGELQLPAHLDEVVVVVRTADRQDTLDLVVGESLIAYAE
;
A
#
# COMPACT_ATOMS: atom_id res chain seq x y z
N MET A 1 55.25 40.85 -23.66
CA MET A 1 56.05 39.66 -23.34
C MET A 1 55.94 39.45 -21.83
N THR A 2 55.10 38.52 -21.35
CA THR A 2 55.24 37.81 -20.06
C THR A 2 54.08 36.81 -19.86
N LEU A 3 54.51 35.55 -19.78
CA LEU A 3 53.92 34.30 -19.26
C LEU A 3 52.64 34.29 -18.41
N SER A 4 51.88 33.19 -18.65
CA SER A 4 51.29 32.27 -17.65
C SER A 4 50.05 32.74 -16.88
N ARG A 5 49.05 31.92 -16.54
CA ARG A 5 49.06 30.52 -16.11
C ARG A 5 47.75 29.81 -16.52
N SER A 6 47.92 28.52 -16.79
CA SER A 6 46.88 27.50 -16.75
C SER A 6 46.30 27.35 -15.34
N LEU A 7 44.98 27.22 -15.24
CA LEU A 7 44.31 26.55 -14.12
C LEU A 7 43.15 25.72 -14.69
N SER A 8 43.47 24.44 -14.77
CA SER A 8 42.58 23.32 -15.05
C SER A 8 41.33 23.36 -14.18
N THR A 9 40.16 23.30 -14.83
CA THR A 9 38.95 22.77 -14.20
C THR A 9 38.13 21.98 -15.23
N SER A 10 38.43 20.68 -15.26
CA SER A 10 37.59 19.54 -15.65
C SER A 10 36.87 19.57 -17.01
N LEU A 11 37.44 18.84 -17.98
CA LEU A 11 36.79 18.42 -19.25
C LEU A 11 35.46 17.66 -19.06
N VAL A 12 35.17 17.19 -17.83
CA VAL A 12 33.94 16.44 -17.52
C VAL A 12 32.68 17.31 -17.66
N ASN A 13 32.76 18.61 -17.40
CA ASN A 13 31.58 19.49 -17.42
C ASN A 13 31.16 19.96 -18.82
N ILE A 14 32.07 19.97 -19.81
CA ILE A 14 31.72 20.41 -21.17
C ILE A 14 31.09 19.26 -21.97
N GLY A 15 31.48 18.01 -21.69
CA GLY A 15 30.91 16.83 -22.33
C GLY A 15 29.44 16.57 -21.96
N LEU A 16 29.07 16.81 -20.69
CA LEU A 16 27.71 16.54 -20.22
C LEU A 16 26.68 17.51 -20.82
N THR A 17 27.05 18.77 -21.06
CA THR A 17 26.14 19.76 -21.68
C THR A 17 25.97 19.52 -23.18
N PHE A 18 26.98 18.98 -23.88
CA PHE A 18 26.86 18.66 -25.31
C PHE A 18 26.08 17.37 -25.57
N LEU A 19 26.14 16.38 -24.66
CA LEU A 19 25.37 15.14 -24.79
C LEU A 19 23.84 15.35 -24.66
N VAL A 20 23.42 16.36 -23.89
CA VAL A 20 21.99 16.69 -23.74
C VAL A 20 21.40 17.32 -25.02
N LEU A 21 22.20 17.98 -25.85
CA LEU A 21 21.68 18.67 -27.04
C LEU A 21 21.65 17.84 -28.33
N THR A 22 22.35 16.70 -28.40
CA THR A 22 22.31 15.80 -29.58
C THR A 22 21.46 14.54 -29.37
N GLY A 23 20.83 14.38 -28.21
CA GLY A 23 19.96 13.24 -27.88
C GLY A 23 18.51 13.36 -28.39
N ALA A 24 18.19 14.34 -29.23
CA ALA A 24 16.83 14.64 -29.69
C ALA A 24 16.30 13.69 -30.80
N VAL A 25 16.76 12.43 -30.90
CA VAL A 25 16.33 11.56 -32.02
C VAL A 25 15.96 10.12 -31.64
N TYR A 26 16.02 9.71 -30.37
CA TYR A 26 15.51 8.39 -29.99
C TYR A 26 14.63 8.46 -28.74
N SER A 27 13.53 9.20 -28.86
CA SER A 27 12.34 8.88 -28.08
C SER A 27 11.77 7.57 -28.63
N ALA A 28 12.20 6.44 -28.08
CA ALA A 28 11.46 5.20 -28.24
C ALA A 28 10.17 5.32 -27.41
N SER A 29 9.13 5.88 -28.01
CA SER A 29 7.79 5.80 -27.44
C SER A 29 7.31 4.37 -27.63
N VAL A 30 7.24 3.61 -26.54
CA VAL A 30 6.48 2.37 -26.52
C VAL A 30 5.01 2.76 -26.47
N ARG A 31 4.40 2.88 -27.65
CA ARG A 31 2.95 3.00 -27.80
C ARG A 31 2.40 1.58 -27.86
N ALA A 32 1.89 1.09 -26.73
CA ALA A 32 1.00 -0.05 -26.75
C ALA A 32 -0.32 0.46 -27.33
N ASP A 33 -0.64 0.06 -28.54
CA ASP A 33 -1.99 0.19 -29.09
C ASP A 33 -2.89 -0.77 -28.30
N ILE A 34 -3.77 -0.21 -27.46
CA ILE A 34 -4.74 -0.96 -26.66
C ILE A 34 -6.13 -0.91 -27.29
N ASP A 35 -6.30 -0.29 -28.46
CA ASP A 35 -7.62 -0.08 -29.06
C ASP A 35 -8.26 -1.38 -29.58
N ALA A 36 -7.47 -2.45 -29.72
CA ALA A 36 -7.94 -3.74 -30.24
C ALA A 36 -7.96 -4.90 -29.22
N PHE A 37 -7.54 -4.69 -27.98
CA PHE A 37 -7.66 -5.71 -26.94
C PHE A 37 -8.89 -5.39 -26.09
N GLN A 38 -10.08 -5.73 -26.59
CA GLN A 38 -11.21 -5.94 -25.68
C GLN A 38 -10.84 -7.15 -24.83
N PRO A 39 -10.48 -6.99 -23.53
CA PRO A 39 -10.37 -8.14 -22.66
C PRO A 39 -11.69 -8.90 -22.75
N ASP A 40 -11.62 -10.22 -22.90
CA ASP A 40 -12.80 -11.07 -22.88
C ASP A 40 -13.65 -10.63 -21.67
N PRO A 41 -14.94 -10.30 -21.84
CA PRO A 41 -15.78 -9.85 -20.73
C PRO A 41 -15.89 -10.89 -19.60
N ARG A 42 -15.46 -12.14 -19.84
CA ARG A 42 -15.31 -13.20 -18.85
C ARG A 42 -14.01 -13.11 -18.02
N PHE A 43 -12.99 -12.42 -18.52
CA PHE A 43 -11.80 -12.07 -17.74
C PHE A 43 -12.10 -10.85 -16.86
N ARG A 44 -12.80 -11.10 -15.75
CA ARG A 44 -12.88 -10.14 -14.63
C ARG A 44 -11.83 -10.54 -13.61
N TYR A 45 -10.82 -9.69 -13.43
CA TYR A 45 -9.98 -9.78 -12.25
C TYR A 45 -10.83 -9.27 -11.08
N GLU A 46 -11.28 -10.17 -10.19
CA GLU A 46 -11.81 -9.73 -8.91
C GLU A 46 -10.65 -9.09 -8.13
N THR A 47 -10.61 -7.76 -8.18
CA THR A 47 -9.57 -6.98 -7.50
C THR A 47 -9.86 -6.85 -6.01
N GLY A 48 -11.10 -7.12 -5.60
CA GLY A 48 -11.46 -7.25 -4.20
C GLY A 48 -12.84 -7.82 -3.97
N ARG A 49 -13.07 -8.22 -2.72
CA ARG A 49 -14.35 -8.70 -2.18
C ARG A 49 -14.73 -7.86 -0.96
N TRP A 50 -16.02 -7.63 -0.78
CA TRP A 50 -16.53 -7.10 0.48
C TRP A 50 -16.54 -8.22 1.51
N THR A 51 -16.04 -7.92 2.70
CA THR A 51 -15.93 -8.88 3.80
C THR A 51 -16.47 -8.20 5.04
N GLU A 52 -17.43 -8.84 5.68
CA GLU A 52 -17.96 -8.42 6.97
C GLU A 52 -16.86 -8.58 8.02
N VAL A 53 -16.80 -7.65 8.97
CA VAL A 53 -15.84 -7.66 10.07
C VAL A 53 -16.61 -7.54 11.36
N ASP A 54 -16.43 -8.50 12.26
CA ASP A 54 -16.98 -8.50 13.62
C ASP A 54 -15.86 -8.81 14.62
N ILE A 55 -15.41 -7.79 15.34
CA ILE A 55 -14.32 -7.90 16.30
C ILE A 55 -14.86 -7.48 17.67
N ALA A 56 -14.81 -8.37 18.65
CA ALA A 56 -15.15 -8.11 20.04
C ALA A 56 -13.90 -8.23 20.93
N LEU A 57 -13.56 -7.14 21.62
CA LEU A 57 -12.42 -7.06 22.54
C LEU A 57 -12.88 -7.02 23.99
N ALA A 58 -12.11 -7.64 24.89
CA ALA A 58 -12.33 -7.52 26.31
C ALA A 58 -11.76 -6.19 26.82
N LEU A 59 -12.56 -5.12 26.75
CA LEU A 59 -12.17 -3.82 27.29
C LEU A 59 -12.49 -3.71 28.78
N HIS A 60 -11.54 -3.19 29.56
CA HIS A 60 -11.67 -3.07 31.02
C HIS A 60 -12.09 -1.67 31.48
N ASP A 61 -11.99 -0.66 30.62
CA ASP A 61 -12.12 0.75 30.97
C ASP A 61 -13.25 1.48 30.22
N GLY A 62 -13.94 0.80 29.29
CA GLY A 62 -15.01 1.37 28.46
C GLY A 62 -14.53 2.40 27.43
N ASN A 63 -13.21 2.52 27.22
CA ASN A 63 -12.65 3.43 26.22
C ASN A 63 -12.56 2.72 24.86
N PRO A 64 -13.04 3.34 23.76
CA PRO A 64 -12.89 2.78 22.43
C PRO A 64 -11.44 2.41 22.09
N ALA A 65 -11.23 1.19 21.59
CA ALA A 65 -9.95 0.78 21.04
C ALA A 65 -9.84 1.24 19.58
N LEU A 66 -8.66 1.71 19.18
CA LEU A 66 -8.32 1.91 17.78
C LEU A 66 -7.89 0.57 17.18
N LEU A 67 -8.57 0.17 16.11
CA LEU A 67 -8.24 -0.96 15.26
C LEU A 67 -7.58 -0.44 13.99
N SER A 68 -6.34 -0.83 13.74
CA SER A 68 -5.66 -0.63 12.46
C SER A 68 -5.54 -1.97 11.74
N ILE A 69 -6.27 -2.14 10.65
CA ILE A 69 -6.35 -3.39 9.88
C ILE A 69 -5.41 -3.28 8.67
N TYR A 70 -4.52 -4.26 8.50
CA TYR A 70 -3.50 -4.31 7.47
C TYR A 70 -3.60 -5.59 6.64
N SER A 71 -3.26 -5.49 5.36
CA SER A 71 -2.87 -6.66 4.55
C SER A 71 -1.37 -6.91 4.68
N LYS A 72 -0.98 -8.19 4.71
CA LYS A 72 0.42 -8.62 4.70
C LYS A 72 0.83 -8.99 3.26
N GLY A 73 1.89 -8.38 2.76
CA GLY A 73 2.47 -8.70 1.47
C GLY A 73 3.99 -8.76 1.52
N GLU A 74 4.63 -9.10 0.38
CA GLU A 74 6.09 -9.19 0.27
C GLU A 74 6.81 -7.88 0.65
N ASN A 75 6.17 -6.74 0.41
CA ASN A 75 6.70 -5.40 0.71
C ASN A 75 6.32 -4.91 2.12
N GLY A 76 5.80 -5.76 2.99
CA GLY A 76 5.40 -5.44 4.37
C GLY A 76 3.89 -5.21 4.54
N LEU A 77 3.53 -4.52 5.62
CA LEU A 77 2.15 -4.24 5.98
C LEU A 77 1.60 -3.03 5.21
N ARG A 78 0.44 -3.20 4.60
CA ARG A 78 -0.31 -2.09 3.97
C ARG A 78 -1.61 -1.86 4.72
N LEU A 79 -1.81 -0.64 5.20
CA LEU A 79 -3.03 -0.25 5.90
C LEU A 79 -4.23 -0.34 4.95
N LEU A 80 -5.28 -1.02 5.41
CA LEU A 80 -6.56 -1.15 4.72
C LEU A 80 -7.59 -0.19 5.33
N GLN A 81 -7.72 -0.19 6.67
CA GLN A 81 -8.72 0.60 7.38
C GLN A 81 -8.26 0.92 8.80
N ASN A 82 -8.71 2.08 9.30
CA ASN A 82 -8.75 2.38 10.72
C ASN A 82 -10.20 2.47 11.18
N ALA A 83 -10.49 1.90 12.34
CA ALA A 83 -11.80 1.96 12.96
C ALA A 83 -11.66 2.06 14.48
N PHE A 84 -12.71 2.53 15.13
CA PHE A 84 -12.82 2.47 16.59
C PHE A 84 -13.88 1.44 16.96
N THR A 85 -13.67 0.73 18.07
CA THR A 85 -14.74 -0.04 18.70
C THR A 85 -15.80 0.89 19.30
N ASP A 86 -16.97 0.35 19.58
CA ASP A 86 -17.94 0.98 20.48
C ASP A 86 -17.46 0.94 21.95
N ALA A 87 -18.29 1.45 22.86
CA ALA A 87 -18.02 1.47 24.28
C ALA A 87 -18.02 0.07 24.94
N GLN A 88 -18.52 -0.94 24.22
CA GLN A 88 -18.55 -2.34 24.62
C GLN A 88 -17.35 -3.12 24.07
N GLY A 89 -16.46 -2.46 23.32
CA GLY A 89 -15.30 -3.11 22.71
C GLY A 89 -15.61 -3.87 21.43
N ARG A 90 -16.77 -3.62 20.81
CA ARG A 90 -17.16 -4.26 19.56
C ARG A 90 -16.97 -3.34 18.37
N PHE A 91 -16.49 -3.89 17.27
CA PHE A 91 -16.49 -3.25 15.96
C PHE A 91 -17.22 -4.17 14.98
N VAL A 92 -18.25 -3.64 14.33
CA VAL A 92 -18.96 -4.29 13.23
C VAL A 92 -18.93 -3.39 12.01
N GLY A 93 -18.51 -3.93 10.87
CA GLY A 93 -18.41 -3.17 9.63
C GLY A 93 -18.12 -4.02 8.40
N GLU A 94 -17.84 -3.35 7.29
CA GLU A 94 -17.45 -4.00 6.04
C GLU A 94 -16.10 -3.47 5.58
N LEU A 95 -15.26 -4.37 5.06
CA LEU A 95 -13.95 -4.06 4.54
C LEU A 95 -13.82 -4.60 3.12
N GLN A 96 -13.32 -3.75 2.21
CA GLN A 96 -12.98 -4.19 0.87
C GLN A 96 -11.57 -4.78 0.88
N LEU A 97 -11.50 -6.10 0.77
CA LEU A 97 -10.24 -6.85 0.78
C LEU A 97 -9.82 -7.23 -0.64
N PRO A 98 -8.51 -7.28 -0.95
CA PRO A 98 -8.03 -7.94 -2.16
C PRO A 98 -8.53 -9.39 -2.22
N ALA A 99 -8.96 -9.87 -3.38
CA ALA A 99 -9.63 -11.17 -3.50
C ALA A 99 -8.75 -12.38 -3.13
N HIS A 100 -7.42 -12.21 -3.17
CA HIS A 100 -6.43 -13.22 -2.82
C HIS A 100 -5.95 -13.14 -1.37
N LEU A 101 -6.53 -12.24 -0.56
CA LEU A 101 -6.10 -12.05 0.82
C LEU A 101 -6.82 -13.05 1.72
N ASP A 102 -6.04 -13.93 2.36
CA ASP A 102 -6.57 -14.96 3.27
C ASP A 102 -6.37 -14.61 4.76
N GLU A 103 -5.58 -13.58 5.05
CA GLU A 103 -5.27 -13.13 6.41
C GLU A 103 -5.11 -11.61 6.46
N VAL A 104 -5.58 -11.01 7.55
CA VAL A 104 -5.34 -9.61 7.89
C VAL A 104 -4.62 -9.51 9.23
N VAL A 105 -3.79 -8.48 9.36
CA VAL A 105 -3.15 -8.14 10.63
C VAL A 105 -3.92 -6.99 11.25
N VAL A 106 -4.42 -7.16 12.46
CA VAL A 106 -5.12 -6.11 13.21
C VAL A 106 -4.23 -5.67 14.37
N VAL A 107 -3.85 -4.40 14.36
CA VAL A 107 -3.18 -3.78 15.49
C VAL A 107 -4.23 -3.08 16.34
N VAL A 108 -4.38 -3.54 17.58
CA VAL A 108 -5.28 -2.98 18.58
C VAL A 108 -4.51 -2.00 19.43
N ARG A 109 -5.04 -0.79 19.63
CA ARG A 109 -4.44 0.23 20.52
C ARG A 109 -5.49 0.81 21.45
N THR A 110 -5.23 0.77 22.74
CA THR A 110 -5.95 1.53 23.78
C THR A 110 -4.99 2.53 24.44
N ALA A 111 -5.40 3.17 25.53
CA ALA A 111 -4.54 4.05 26.30
C ALA A 111 -3.37 3.32 26.99
N ASP A 112 -3.55 2.03 27.29
CA ASP A 112 -2.69 1.21 28.15
C ASP A 112 -2.21 -0.09 27.48
N ARG A 113 -2.79 -0.47 26.33
CA ARG A 113 -2.52 -1.73 25.63
C ARG A 113 -2.21 -1.50 24.15
N GLN A 114 -1.26 -2.27 23.62
CA GLN A 114 -1.08 -2.43 22.18
C GLN A 114 -0.82 -3.89 21.84
N ASP A 115 -1.73 -4.47 21.07
CA ASP A 115 -1.67 -5.87 20.66
C ASP A 115 -1.70 -5.98 19.14
N THR A 116 -1.25 -7.13 18.63
CA THR A 116 -1.29 -7.47 17.21
C THR A 116 -1.94 -8.83 17.07
N LEU A 117 -2.99 -8.90 16.25
CA LEU A 117 -3.79 -10.09 15.98
C LEU A 117 -3.63 -10.44 14.51
N ASP A 118 -3.29 -11.68 14.22
CA ASP A 118 -3.36 -12.22 12.87
C ASP A 118 -4.71 -12.94 12.73
N LEU A 119 -5.60 -12.41 11.88
CA LEU A 119 -6.97 -12.89 11.73
C LEU A 119 -7.18 -13.49 10.33
N VAL A 120 -7.68 -14.73 10.31
CA VAL A 120 -8.03 -15.42 9.06
C VAL A 120 -9.26 -14.77 8.44
N VAL A 121 -9.20 -14.53 7.13
CA VAL A 121 -10.34 -14.09 6.32
C VAL A 121 -11.12 -15.33 5.89
N GLY A 122 -12.32 -15.51 6.45
CA GLY A 122 -13.25 -16.54 6.00
C GLY A 122 -13.82 -16.25 4.61
N GLU A 123 -14.86 -16.98 4.19
CA GLU A 123 -15.49 -16.80 2.87
C GLU A 123 -15.91 -15.34 2.61
N SER A 124 -16.55 -14.72 3.62
CA SER A 124 -16.97 -13.32 3.59
C SER A 124 -16.95 -12.65 4.97
N LEU A 125 -16.25 -13.23 5.95
CA LEU A 125 -16.26 -12.77 7.34
C LEU A 125 -14.86 -12.83 7.96
N ILE A 126 -14.48 -11.76 8.65
CA ILE A 126 -13.42 -11.73 9.66
C ILE A 126 -14.10 -11.64 11.02
N ALA A 127 -13.95 -12.67 11.85
CA ALA A 127 -14.54 -12.72 13.18
C ALA A 127 -13.46 -12.92 14.25
N TYR A 128 -13.55 -12.15 15.34
CA TYR A 128 -12.68 -12.31 16.51
C TYR A 128 -13.45 -11.98 17.79
N ALA A 129 -13.23 -12.79 18.83
CA ALA A 129 -13.71 -12.52 20.18
C ALA A 129 -12.62 -12.92 21.17
N GLU A 130 -12.30 -12.02 22.11
CA GLU A 130 -11.35 -12.23 23.20
C GLU A 130 -11.96 -12.96 24.40
#